data_AF-J3TEF5-F1
#
_entry.id   AF-J3TEF5-F1
#
_cell.length_a   1.000
_cell.length_b   1.000
_cell.length_c   1.000
_cell.angle_alpha   90.00
_cell.angle_beta   90.00
_cell.angle_gamma   90.00
#
_symmetry.space_group_name_H-M   'P 1'
#
loop_
_entity.id
_entity.type
_entity.pdbx_description
1 polymer ?
#
loop_
_entity_poly.entity_id
_entity_poly.type
_entity_poly.pdbx_seq_one_letter_code
_entity_poly.pdbx_strand_id
1 'polypeptide(L)'
;MYKLKKKYLEKYFFIKKFISGIKLEGNDIIFFLKNKLNLNFCSIKIDNNNLLFFFNNKKRILLLKKKEIKIILNFLKNKKYICLPTKILKLNSFFKIKISIVKKRDERC
;
A
#
# COMPACT_ATOMS: atom_id res chain seq x y z
N MET A 1 5.31 14.40 0.37
CA MET A 1 4.97 13.24 -0.50
C MET A 1 5.73 12.04 -0.01
N TYR A 2 5.06 10.95 0.36
CA TYR A 2 5.74 9.78 0.93
C TYR A 2 6.11 8.78 -0.15
N LYS A 3 7.34 8.28 -0.14
CA LYS A 3 7.83 7.28 -1.10
C LYS A 3 8.64 6.22 -0.36
N LEU A 4 8.45 4.96 -0.74
CA LEU A 4 9.27 3.87 -0.25
C LEU A 4 10.73 4.04 -0.73
N LYS A 5 11.71 3.68 0.10
CA LYS A 5 13.13 3.83 -0.25
C LYS A 5 13.48 2.98 -1.49
N LYS A 6 14.29 3.53 -2.40
CA LYS A 6 14.69 2.86 -3.65
C LYS A 6 15.33 1.49 -3.40
N LYS A 7 16.28 1.42 -2.46
CA LYS A 7 16.93 0.16 -2.03
C LYS A 7 15.95 -0.93 -1.61
N TYR A 8 14.80 -0.56 -1.03
CA TYR A 8 13.79 -1.54 -0.65
C TYR A 8 13.01 -2.03 -1.87
N LEU A 9 12.68 -1.14 -2.82
CA LEU A 9 11.96 -1.47 -4.05
C LEU A 9 12.79 -2.40 -4.96
N GLU A 10 14.12 -2.26 -4.99
CA GLU A 10 15.03 -3.09 -5.80
C GLU A 10 14.99 -4.57 -5.45
N LYS A 11 14.58 -4.92 -4.22
CA LYS A 11 14.40 -6.30 -3.76
C LYS A 11 13.17 -7.00 -4.36
N TYR A 12 12.39 -6.30 -5.18
CA TYR A 12 11.11 -6.79 -5.68
C TYR A 12 10.96 -6.64 -7.20
N PHE A 13 10.30 -7.60 -7.82
CA PHE A 13 9.75 -7.47 -9.17
C PHE A 13 8.33 -6.91 -9.10
N PHE A 14 8.08 -5.81 -9.81
CA PHE A 14 6.77 -5.15 -9.86
C PHE A 14 5.91 -5.75 -10.97
N ILE A 15 4.75 -6.26 -10.60
CA ILE A 15 3.84 -6.93 -11.54
C ILE A 15 2.72 -5.99 -11.94
N LYS A 16 2.02 -5.43 -10.94
CA LYS A 16 0.87 -4.56 -11.18
C LYS A 16 0.79 -3.47 -10.13
N LYS A 17 0.28 -2.30 -10.55
CA LYS A 17 0.18 -1.09 -9.72
C LYS A 17 -1.27 -0.63 -9.69
N PHE A 18 -1.73 -0.17 -8.54
CA PHE A 18 -3.06 0.40 -8.34
C PHE A 18 -2.97 1.69 -7.54
N ILE A 19 -3.95 2.57 -7.70
CA ILE A 19 -4.09 3.78 -6.92
C ILE A 19 -5.41 3.69 -6.17
N SER A 20 -5.33 3.83 -4.85
CA SER A 20 -6.49 3.76 -3.96
C SER A 20 -6.64 5.06 -3.18
N GLY A 21 -7.87 5.45 -2.89
CA GLY A 21 -8.14 6.38 -1.79
C GLY A 21 -7.90 5.68 -0.44
N ILE A 22 -7.66 6.46 0.62
CA ILE A 22 -7.59 5.94 1.99
C ILE A 22 -8.73 6.59 2.78
N LYS A 23 -9.53 5.78 3.48
CA LYS A 23 -10.51 6.32 4.45
C LYS A 23 -9.74 6.72 5.72
N LEU A 24 -9.35 7.99 5.81
CA LEU A 24 -8.60 8.57 6.92
C LEU A 24 -9.53 9.24 7.93
N GLU A 25 -9.13 9.24 9.20
CA GLU A 25 -9.75 10.08 10.24
C GLU A 25 -9.01 11.43 10.33
N GLY A 26 -9.63 12.44 10.97
CA GLY A 26 -9.04 13.78 11.11
C GLY A 26 -7.64 13.77 11.72
N ASN A 27 -7.42 12.95 12.76
CA ASN A 27 -6.11 12.80 13.39
C ASN A 27 -5.06 12.20 12.43
N ASP A 28 -5.47 11.33 11.51
CA ASP A 28 -4.55 10.75 10.52
C ASP A 28 -4.20 11.78 9.44
N ILE A 29 -5.14 12.63 9.06
CA ILE A 29 -4.89 13.75 8.14
C ILE A 29 -3.80 14.66 8.73
N ILE A 30 -3.94 15.06 9.99
CA ILE A 30 -2.94 15.89 10.69
C ILE A 30 -1.59 15.16 10.74
N PHE A 31 -1.57 13.86 11.03
CA PHE A 31 -0.36 13.05 11.03
C PHE A 31 0.34 13.01 9.65
N PHE A 32 -0.45 12.86 8.58
CA PHE A 32 0.05 12.85 7.20
C PHE A 32 0.53 14.23 6.75
N LEU A 33 -0.09 15.31 7.24
CA LEU A 33 0.37 16.67 6.96
C LEU A 33 1.69 16.98 7.68
N LYS A 34 1.89 16.46 8.89
CA LYS A 34 3.13 16.61 9.68
C LYS A 34 4.30 15.75 9.16
N ASN A 35 4.18 15.08 8.01
CA ASN A 35 5.24 14.25 7.41
C ASN A 35 5.80 13.13 8.31
N LYS A 36 5.04 12.64 9.31
CA LYS A 36 5.53 11.66 10.29
C LYS A 36 5.46 10.19 9.84
N LEU A 37 4.94 9.91 8.65
CA LEU A 37 4.75 8.54 8.17
C LEU A 37 6.03 7.97 7.54
N ASN A 38 6.45 6.81 8.02
CA ASN A 38 7.51 6.01 7.38
C ASN A 38 6.90 4.80 6.65
N LEU A 39 6.89 4.85 5.32
CA LEU A 39 6.32 3.79 4.48
C LEU A 39 7.01 2.43 4.62
N ASN A 40 8.27 2.38 5.07
CA ASN A 40 8.99 1.12 5.22
C ASN A 40 8.40 0.22 6.32
N PHE A 41 7.73 0.81 7.31
CA PHE A 41 7.04 0.10 8.39
C PHE A 41 5.54 -0.05 8.13
N CYS A 42 5.08 0.34 6.95
CA CYS A 42 3.68 0.21 6.56
C CYS A 42 3.48 -1.08 5.77
N SER A 43 2.31 -1.70 5.93
CA SER A 43 1.96 -2.91 5.20
C SER A 43 0.52 -2.85 4.70
N ILE A 44 0.21 -3.68 3.70
CA ILE A 44 -1.15 -3.87 3.22
C ILE A 44 -1.53 -5.29 3.54
N LYS A 45 -2.65 -5.46 4.25
CA LYS A 45 -3.20 -6.78 4.56
C LYS A 45 -4.66 -6.86 4.10
N ILE A 46 -5.15 -8.08 3.99
CA ILE A 46 -6.54 -8.36 3.68
C ILE A 46 -7.25 -8.70 4.98
N ASP A 47 -8.44 -8.16 5.16
CA ASP A 47 -9.35 -8.50 6.25
C ASP A 47 -10.78 -8.51 5.69
N ASN A 48 -11.48 -9.65 5.75
CA ASN A 48 -12.84 -9.82 5.23
C ASN A 48 -13.08 -9.24 3.83
N ASN A 49 -12.26 -9.64 2.85
CA ASN A 49 -12.26 -9.14 1.46
C ASN A 49 -11.94 -7.65 1.28
N ASN A 50 -11.67 -6.91 2.35
CA ASN A 50 -11.23 -5.53 2.28
C ASN A 50 -9.70 -5.47 2.33
N LEU A 51 -9.13 -4.53 1.57
CA LEU A 51 -7.72 -4.20 1.67
C LEU A 51 -7.55 -3.11 2.72
N LEU A 52 -6.70 -3.39 3.69
CA LEU A 52 -6.40 -2.51 4.80
C LEU A 52 -4.95 -2.05 4.71
N PHE A 53 -4.76 -0.75 4.89
CA PHE A 53 -3.47 -0.13 5.06
C PHE A 53 -3.14 -0.03 6.54
N PHE A 54 -2.03 -0.65 6.94
CA PHE A 54 -1.51 -0.65 8.29
C PHE A 54 -0.32 0.31 8.40
N PHE A 55 -0.41 1.24 9.34
CA PHE A 55 0.64 2.19 9.65
C PHE A 55 0.58 2.60 11.12
N ASN A 56 1.72 2.70 11.80
CA ASN A 56 1.82 3.19 13.18
C ASN A 56 0.76 2.58 14.12
N ASN A 57 0.61 1.25 14.09
CA ASN A 57 -0.40 0.45 14.82
C ASN A 57 -1.87 0.76 14.52
N LYS A 58 -2.16 1.62 13.55
CA LYS A 58 -3.50 1.89 13.03
C LYS A 58 -3.77 1.10 11.75
N LYS A 59 -5.06 0.83 11.49
CA LYS A 59 -5.53 0.21 10.25
C LYS A 59 -6.59 1.08 9.60
N ARG A 60 -6.51 1.27 8.28
CA ARG A 60 -7.48 2.05 7.49
C ARG A 60 -7.88 1.33 6.22
N ILE A 61 -9.14 1.49 5.85
CA ILE A 61 -9.71 0.85 4.66
C ILE A 61 -9.22 1.56 3.40
N LEU A 62 -8.79 0.77 2.43
CA LEU A 62 -8.47 1.22 1.08
C LEU A 62 -9.72 1.23 0.20
N LEU A 63 -9.99 2.37 -0.42
CA LEU A 63 -11.12 2.59 -1.31
C LEU A 63 -10.72 2.20 -2.75
N LEU A 64 -10.93 0.94 -3.10
CA LEU A 64 -10.69 0.34 -4.41
C LEU A 64 -11.99 -0.13 -5.06
N LYS A 65 -12.00 -0.24 -6.39
CA LYS A 65 -13.15 -0.83 -7.10
C LYS A 65 -13.22 -2.33 -6.82
N LYS A 66 -14.43 -2.91 -6.75
CA LYS A 66 -14.63 -4.36 -6.54
C LYS A 66 -13.81 -5.24 -7.50
N LYS A 67 -13.72 -4.83 -8.78
CA LYS A 67 -12.92 -5.53 -9.80
C LYS A 67 -11.42 -5.54 -9.45
N GLU A 68 -10.88 -4.43 -8.95
CA GLU A 68 -9.47 -4.31 -8.55
C GLU A 68 -9.18 -5.15 -7.31
N ILE A 69 -10.08 -5.12 -6.32
CA ILE A 69 -9.99 -5.95 -5.12
C ILE A 69 -9.93 -7.42 -5.52
N LYS A 70 -10.84 -7.89 -6.38
CA LYS A 70 -10.84 -9.28 -6.86
C LYS A 70 -9.50 -9.68 -7.51
N ILE A 71 -8.91 -8.81 -8.32
CA ILE A 71 -7.59 -9.04 -8.93
C ILE A 71 -6.52 -9.17 -7.85
N ILE A 72 -6.45 -8.21 -6.92
CA ILE A 72 -5.44 -8.19 -5.87
C ILE A 72 -5.57 -9.44 -4.97
N LEU A 73 -6.79 -9.80 -4.57
CA LEU A 73 -7.07 -11.01 -3.80
C LEU A 73 -6.59 -12.26 -4.54
N ASN A 74 -6.84 -12.36 -5.85
CA ASN A 74 -6.40 -13.51 -6.65
C ASN A 74 -4.87 -13.66 -6.67
N PHE A 75 -4.14 -12.55 -6.78
CA PHE A 75 -2.67 -12.59 -6.66
C PHE A 75 -2.20 -12.97 -5.25
N LEU A 76 -2.83 -12.42 -4.22
CA LEU A 76 -2.42 -12.65 -2.83
C LEU A 76 -2.75 -14.06 -2.31
N LYS A 77 -3.65 -14.80 -2.97
CA LYS A 77 -3.82 -16.24 -2.71
C LYS A 77 -2.52 -17.03 -2.93
N ASN A 78 -1.70 -16.59 -3.89
CA ASN A 78 -0.40 -17.18 -4.15
C ASN A 78 0.66 -16.58 -3.20
N LYS A 79 1.23 -17.41 -2.31
CA LYS A 79 2.23 -17.00 -1.30
C LYS A 79 3.49 -16.31 -1.84
N LYS A 80 3.74 -16.41 -3.16
CA LYS A 80 4.88 -15.75 -3.84
C LYS A 80 4.68 -14.25 -4.05
N TYR A 81 3.44 -13.76 -3.97
CA TYR A 81 3.11 -12.36 -4.23
C TYR A 81 2.74 -11.62 -2.95
N ILE A 82 3.18 -10.37 -2.87
CA ILE A 82 2.94 -9.48 -1.73
C ILE A 82 2.41 -8.15 -2.28
N CYS A 83 1.56 -7.47 -1.51
CA CYS A 83 1.10 -6.13 -1.84
C CYS A 83 1.84 -5.10 -0.98
N LEU A 84 2.55 -4.17 -1.61
CA LEU A 84 3.33 -3.14 -0.94
C LEU A 84 2.76 -1.74 -1.16
N PRO A 85 2.74 -0.90 -0.12
CA PRO A 85 2.49 0.53 -0.28
C PRO A 85 3.75 1.21 -0.82
N THR A 86 3.71 1.68 -2.07
CA THR A 86 4.89 2.25 -2.74
C THR A 86 5.03 3.75 -2.55
N LYS A 87 3.90 4.46 -2.55
CA LYS A 87 3.87 5.92 -2.51
C LYS A 87 2.55 6.40 -1.94
N ILE A 88 2.57 7.47 -1.15
CA ILE A 88 1.37 8.21 -0.77
C ILE A 88 1.49 9.63 -1.28
N LEU A 89 0.43 10.08 -1.92
CA LEU A 89 0.34 11.36 -2.59
C LEU A 89 -0.95 12.05 -2.19
N LYS A 90 -0.86 13.36 -1.96
CA LYS A 90 -2.02 14.22 -1.76
C LYS A 90 -2.45 14.72 -3.14
N LEU A 91 -3.70 14.46 -3.51
CA LEU A 91 -4.35 14.99 -4.70
C LEU A 91 -5.49 15.86 -4.21
N ASN A 92 -5.32 17.18 -4.35
CA ASN A 92 -6.21 18.20 -3.79
C ASN A 92 -6.38 17.98 -2.28
N SER A 93 -7.62 17.81 -1.80
CA SER A 93 -7.92 17.56 -0.39
C SER A 93 -7.84 16.09 0.02
N PHE A 94 -7.57 15.17 -0.90
CA PHE A 94 -7.59 13.72 -0.64
C PHE A 94 -6.20 13.10 -0.64
N PHE A 95 -5.98 12.16 0.27
CA PHE A 95 -4.79 11.30 0.25
C PHE A 95 -5.08 10.04 -0.55
N LYS A 96 -4.23 9.78 -1.54
CA LYS A 96 -4.21 8.54 -2.30
C LYS A 96 -2.93 7.77 -2.02
N ILE A 97 -3.04 6.46 -2.05
CA ILE A 97 -1.93 5.53 -1.92
C ILE A 97 -1.77 4.72 -3.18
N LYS A 98 -0.53 4.64 -3.65
CA LYS A 98 -0.13 3.75 -4.72
C LYS A 98 0.31 2.44 -4.10
N ILE A 99 -0.43 1.40 -4.40
CA ILE A 99 -0.14 0.03 -3.96
C ILE A 99 0.39 -0.76 -5.15
N SER A 100 1.27 -1.72 -4.90
CA SER A 100 1.83 -2.54 -5.97
C SER A 100 1.92 -3.98 -5.54
N ILE A 101 1.48 -4.86 -6.43
CA ILE A 101 1.68 -6.30 -6.31
C ILE A 101 3.10 -6.58 -6.79
N VAL A 102 3.85 -7.25 -5.93
CA VAL A 102 5.25 -7.56 -6.14
C VAL A 102 5.56 -9.02 -5.85
N LYS A 103 6.64 -9.52 -6.44
CA LYS A 103 7.29 -10.78 -6.08
C LYS A 103 8.68 -10.46 -5.52
N LYS A 104 9.11 -11.11 -4.45
CA LYS A 104 10.49 -10.96 -3.94
C LYS A 104 11.47 -11.46 -5.01
N ARG A 105 12.55 -10.73 -5.27
CA ARG A 105 13.65 -11.24 -6.09
C ARG A 105 14.36 -12.32 -5.29
N ASP A 106 14.62 -13.46 -5.90
CA ASP A 106 15.46 -14.48 -5.30
C ASP A 106 16.90 -13.92 -5.26
N GLU A 107 17.55 -13.96 -4.10
CA GLU A 107 18.91 -13.43 -3.87
C GLU A 107 20.01 -14.34 -4.48
N ARG A 108 19.66 -15.19 -5.47
CA ARG A 108 20.53 -16.24 -6.04
C ARG A 108 21.00 -15.95 -7.48
N CYS A 109 21.17 -14.69 -7.85
CA CYS A 109 21.84 -14.31 -9.10
C CYS A 109 22.93 -13.29 -8.81
#